data_AF-A0A7W1C1Z7-F1
#
_entry.id   AF-A0A7W1C1Z7-F1
#
_cell.length_a   1.000
_cell.length_b   1.000
_cell.length_c   1.000
_cell.angle_alpha   90.00
_cell.angle_beta   90.00
_cell.angle_gamma   90.00
#
_symmetry.space_group_name_H-M   'P 1'
#
loop_
_entity.id
_entity.type
_entity.pdbx_description
1 polymer ?
#
loop_
_entity_poly.entity_id
_entity_poly.type
_entity_poly.pdbx_seq_one_letter_code
_entity_poly.pdbx_strand_id
1 'polypeptide(L)'
;MASPTGAPAQSEESADPPPFAAAIVTDVLKTFSKAVRAHALYLPNNPMHARSMEAARAAFQGLWQQTDEVVLLVGETQFRWEELVVYEEAEKSTENLAWVFYKDGLREIKICKGFEMTDMDPIMEIIQRVRSATADDDDLLTILWEQEFATFEYKYVGAGGGGGDTPYDPMEAGATPDRLPPPGEVERGGSDQLVSSAKPAGVVSMDDFDSTLYFLDEREIEYIHNEIAKDYSADLRPLVIASLLDTFETQLDVGVREEIARILDGVLINLLSSNQVRTVAYLLREVALTSQRAKEMTEVQVQRFADLPERLSEGAVLGQLLETLDETPLFPPQGDISELFLQLRPSALETVFGFTPRSHNRELCQLLENSADRLAASHTSELVRLITVPDSVVAQEAIQRAAVMKTAAAVPALGQVMSTGVDSSMRLAAVLALADIGSPGALQVLEKCVEDEERDVRVAAVRALGGRAYRPALPRVEKALKGKPLRDSNLTEKMAFFEAYGSLAGDSGVEFLDSVLNGKGTFGKREEPEFRACAAMALGKVNTRRARESLDKATGDKDAVVKNAVTRAVRGVAA
;
A
#
# COMPACT_ATOMS: atom_id res chain seq x y z
N MET A 1 -24.99 -56.18 11.09
CA MET A 1 -26.38 -55.69 11.05
C MET A 1 -26.30 -54.18 11.25
N ALA A 2 -25.88 -53.38 10.27
CA ALA A 2 -26.58 -53.04 9.02
C ALA A 2 -27.98 -52.49 9.31
N SER A 3 -28.03 -51.22 9.71
CA SER A 3 -29.25 -50.40 9.73
C SER A 3 -29.35 -49.66 8.40
N PRO A 4 -30.55 -49.57 7.80
CA PRO A 4 -30.71 -49.23 6.39
C PRO A 4 -30.92 -47.73 6.15
N THR A 5 -30.55 -47.38 4.93
CA THR A 5 -30.77 -46.18 4.15
C THR A 5 -32.21 -45.66 4.24
N GLY A 6 -32.38 -44.42 4.70
CA GLY A 6 -33.57 -43.61 4.46
C GLY A 6 -33.22 -42.49 3.49
N ALA A 7 -33.59 -42.64 2.22
CA ALA A 7 -33.70 -41.53 1.30
C ALA A 7 -35.07 -40.85 1.55
N PRO A 8 -35.14 -39.52 1.69
CA PRO A 8 -36.40 -38.82 1.52
C PRO A 8 -36.64 -38.49 0.04
N ALA A 9 -37.85 -38.81 -0.37
CA ALA A 9 -38.58 -38.49 -1.59
C ALA A 9 -38.15 -37.20 -2.31
N GLN A 10 -37.97 -37.31 -3.63
CA GLN A 10 -38.18 -36.21 -4.57
C GLN A 10 -39.68 -35.88 -4.54
N SER A 11 -40.02 -34.72 -4.00
CA SER A 11 -41.32 -34.09 -4.18
C SER A 11 -41.38 -33.54 -5.61
N GLU A 12 -42.16 -34.21 -6.47
CA GLU A 12 -42.70 -33.60 -7.69
C GLU A 12 -43.65 -32.49 -7.24
N GLU A 13 -43.13 -31.27 -7.18
CA GLU A 13 -43.89 -30.07 -6.88
C GLU A 13 -44.64 -29.64 -8.14
N SER A 14 -45.97 -29.56 -8.02
CA SER A 14 -46.89 -29.16 -9.07
C SER A 14 -46.64 -27.70 -9.44
N ALA A 15 -45.98 -27.46 -10.58
CA ALA A 15 -45.83 -26.11 -11.15
C ALA A 15 -47.21 -25.57 -11.57
N ASP A 16 -47.57 -24.38 -11.06
CA ASP A 16 -48.72 -23.64 -11.55
C ASP A 16 -48.56 -23.40 -13.07
N PRO A 17 -49.66 -23.47 -13.86
CA PRO A 17 -49.57 -23.20 -15.29
C PRO A 17 -49.08 -21.76 -15.52
N PRO A 18 -48.23 -21.53 -16.53
CA PRO A 18 -47.66 -20.21 -16.78
C PRO A 18 -48.78 -19.19 -17.03
N PRO A 19 -48.58 -17.92 -16.63
CA PRO A 19 -49.63 -16.89 -16.65
C PRO A 19 -50.17 -16.59 -18.05
N PHE A 20 -49.41 -16.94 -19.10
CA PHE A 20 -49.82 -16.90 -20.51
C PHE A 20 -49.01 -17.91 -21.33
N ALA A 21 -49.34 -18.05 -22.62
CA ALA A 21 -48.69 -19.01 -23.50
C ALA A 21 -47.18 -18.76 -23.66
N ALA A 22 -46.35 -19.71 -23.22
CA ALA A 22 -44.88 -19.68 -23.33
C ALA A 22 -44.36 -19.52 -24.78
N ALA A 23 -45.20 -19.82 -25.79
CA ALA A 23 -44.90 -19.55 -27.20
C ALA A 23 -44.64 -18.06 -27.46
N ILE A 24 -45.31 -17.16 -26.74
CA ILE A 24 -45.12 -15.70 -26.88
C ILE A 24 -43.71 -15.31 -26.44
N VAL A 25 -43.27 -15.78 -25.27
CA VAL A 25 -41.89 -15.54 -24.79
C VAL A 25 -40.86 -16.16 -25.73
N THR A 26 -41.15 -17.37 -26.24
CA THR A 26 -40.30 -18.07 -27.22
C THR A 26 -40.11 -17.26 -28.51
N ASP A 27 -41.20 -16.71 -29.04
CA ASP A 27 -41.16 -15.94 -30.28
C ASP A 27 -40.43 -14.60 -30.10
N VAL A 28 -40.57 -13.95 -28.95
CA VAL A 28 -39.82 -12.74 -28.58
C VAL A 28 -38.32 -13.04 -28.53
N LEU A 29 -37.90 -14.08 -27.79
CA LEU A 29 -36.48 -14.43 -27.66
C LEU A 29 -35.85 -14.86 -28.99
N LYS A 30 -36.59 -15.59 -29.84
CA LYS A 30 -36.12 -15.93 -31.19
C LYS A 30 -35.97 -14.71 -32.09
N THR A 31 -36.88 -13.75 -31.98
CA THR A 31 -36.83 -12.51 -32.77
C THR A 31 -35.71 -11.60 -32.29
N PHE A 32 -35.51 -11.51 -30.97
CA PHE A 32 -34.39 -10.80 -30.37
C PHE A 32 -33.04 -11.40 -30.74
N SER A 33 -32.88 -12.73 -30.66
CA SER A 33 -31.66 -13.44 -31.10
C SER A 33 -31.35 -13.18 -32.58
N LYS A 34 -32.37 -13.15 -33.46
CA LYS A 34 -32.19 -12.77 -34.87
C LYS A 34 -31.76 -11.31 -35.03
N ALA A 35 -32.31 -10.39 -34.24
CA ALA A 35 -31.92 -8.99 -34.25
C ALA A 35 -30.45 -8.82 -33.81
N VAL A 36 -30.02 -9.53 -32.75
CA VAL A 36 -28.61 -9.56 -32.29
C VAL A 36 -27.68 -10.06 -33.39
N ARG A 37 -28.06 -11.11 -34.13
CA ARG A 37 -27.28 -11.59 -35.29
C ARG A 37 -27.25 -10.59 -36.44
N ALA A 38 -28.38 -9.97 -36.76
CA ALA A 38 -28.46 -8.96 -37.82
C ALA A 38 -27.64 -7.71 -37.48
N HIS A 39 -27.63 -7.32 -36.20
CA HIS A 39 -26.83 -6.22 -35.67
C HIS A 39 -25.33 -6.50 -35.80
N ALA A 40 -24.90 -7.75 -35.56
CA ALA A 40 -23.51 -8.15 -35.75
C ALA A 40 -23.06 -8.24 -37.23
N LEU A 41 -23.96 -8.59 -38.16
CA LEU A 41 -23.61 -8.91 -39.55
C LEU A 41 -23.76 -7.74 -40.53
N TYR A 42 -24.59 -6.74 -40.22
CA TYR A 42 -24.96 -5.69 -41.14
C TYR A 42 -24.75 -4.29 -40.55
N LEU A 43 -24.26 -3.35 -41.36
CA LEU A 43 -24.14 -1.94 -40.98
C LEU A 43 -25.53 -1.33 -40.68
N PRO A 44 -25.64 -0.31 -39.80
CA PRO A 44 -26.93 0.29 -39.39
C PRO A 44 -27.81 0.79 -40.55
N ASN A 45 -27.19 1.20 -41.66
CA ASN A 45 -27.91 1.68 -42.86
C ASN A 45 -28.46 0.55 -43.75
N ASN A 46 -28.31 -0.72 -43.35
CA ASN A 46 -28.79 -1.87 -44.12
C ASN A 46 -30.29 -2.13 -43.85
N PRO A 47 -31.13 -2.26 -44.91
CA PRO A 47 -32.56 -2.51 -44.73
C PRO A 47 -32.88 -3.82 -43.99
N MET A 48 -31.97 -4.80 -43.95
CA MET A 48 -32.14 -6.03 -43.17
C MET A 48 -31.90 -5.84 -41.67
N HIS A 49 -31.00 -4.93 -41.30
CA HIS A 49 -30.74 -4.54 -39.91
C HIS A 49 -31.96 -3.82 -39.33
N ALA A 50 -32.38 -2.75 -40.02
CA ALA A 50 -33.55 -1.96 -39.63
C ALA A 50 -34.82 -2.81 -39.50
N ARG A 51 -35.07 -3.74 -40.44
CA ARG A 51 -36.22 -4.66 -40.37
C ARG A 51 -36.16 -5.63 -39.19
N SER A 52 -34.98 -6.13 -38.86
CA SER A 52 -34.81 -7.09 -37.75
C SER A 52 -34.96 -6.38 -36.40
N MET A 53 -34.49 -5.14 -36.30
CA MET A 53 -34.63 -4.31 -35.12
C MET A 53 -36.09 -3.94 -34.86
N GLU A 54 -36.81 -3.49 -35.90
CA GLU A 54 -38.24 -3.17 -35.81
C GLU A 54 -39.07 -4.40 -35.43
N ALA A 55 -38.73 -5.57 -35.97
CA ALA A 55 -39.40 -6.82 -35.62
C ALA A 55 -39.19 -7.21 -34.15
N ALA A 56 -37.99 -7.00 -33.59
CA ALA A 56 -37.73 -7.24 -32.18
C ALA A 56 -38.50 -6.27 -31.28
N ARG A 57 -38.50 -4.97 -31.61
CA ARG A 57 -39.29 -3.96 -30.86
C ARG A 57 -40.78 -4.30 -30.86
N ALA A 58 -41.33 -4.65 -32.02
CA ALA A 58 -42.74 -5.05 -32.14
C ALA A 58 -43.07 -6.32 -31.34
N ALA A 59 -42.14 -7.29 -31.26
CA ALA A 59 -42.32 -8.50 -30.47
C ALA A 59 -42.38 -8.19 -28.97
N PHE A 60 -41.47 -7.36 -28.45
CA PHE A 60 -41.50 -6.92 -27.05
C PHE A 60 -42.76 -6.11 -26.72
N GLN A 61 -43.19 -5.19 -27.61
CA GLN A 61 -44.46 -4.48 -27.43
C GLN A 61 -45.67 -5.42 -27.36
N GLY A 62 -45.66 -6.52 -28.14
CA GLY A 62 -46.69 -7.56 -28.08
C GLY A 62 -46.66 -8.33 -26.76
N LEU A 63 -45.48 -8.62 -26.21
CA LEU A 63 -45.31 -9.26 -24.90
C LEU A 63 -45.90 -8.40 -23.77
N TRP A 64 -45.73 -7.08 -23.84
CA TRP A 64 -46.23 -6.15 -22.83
C TRP A 64 -47.75 -6.03 -22.76
N GLN A 65 -48.48 -6.67 -23.66
CA GLN A 65 -49.94 -6.84 -23.55
C GLN A 65 -50.34 -7.97 -22.61
N GLN A 66 -49.41 -8.87 -22.27
CA GLN A 66 -49.64 -10.06 -21.43
C GLN A 66 -49.00 -9.93 -20.04
N THR A 67 -47.88 -9.21 -19.92
CA THR A 67 -47.15 -9.02 -18.66
C THR A 67 -46.39 -7.69 -18.66
N ASP A 68 -46.05 -7.16 -17.49
CA ASP A 68 -45.19 -5.96 -17.37
C ASP A 68 -43.71 -6.32 -17.11
N GLU A 69 -43.41 -7.59 -16.82
CA GLU A 69 -42.04 -8.10 -16.64
C GLU A 69 -41.92 -9.58 -17.05
N VAL A 70 -40.71 -10.00 -17.44
CA VAL A 70 -40.35 -11.40 -17.69
C VAL A 70 -39.00 -11.70 -17.06
N VAL A 71 -38.96 -12.74 -16.23
CA VAL A 71 -37.74 -13.23 -15.56
C VAL A 71 -37.28 -14.53 -16.23
N LEU A 72 -36.04 -14.55 -16.70
CA LEU A 72 -35.45 -15.66 -17.44
C LEU A 72 -34.27 -16.23 -16.67
N LEU A 73 -34.31 -17.54 -16.43
CA LEU A 73 -33.16 -18.29 -15.92
C LEU A 73 -32.22 -18.64 -17.08
N VAL A 74 -30.94 -18.31 -16.91
CA VAL A 74 -29.88 -18.47 -17.89
C VAL A 74 -29.17 -19.80 -17.66
N GLY A 75 -29.32 -20.72 -18.61
CA GLY A 75 -28.56 -21.97 -18.68
C GLY A 75 -27.48 -21.93 -19.75
N GLU A 76 -26.63 -22.95 -19.81
CA GLU A 76 -25.50 -23.00 -20.75
C GLU A 76 -25.91 -22.92 -22.23
N THR A 77 -27.07 -23.47 -22.59
CA THR A 77 -27.57 -23.54 -23.97
C THR A 77 -29.03 -23.14 -24.12
N GLN A 78 -29.67 -22.70 -23.02
CA GLN A 78 -31.11 -22.46 -22.99
C GLN A 78 -31.50 -21.32 -22.05
N PHE A 79 -32.61 -20.63 -22.36
CA PHE A 79 -33.32 -19.79 -21.39
C PHE A 79 -34.58 -20.52 -20.93
N ARG A 80 -34.83 -20.46 -19.62
CA ARG A 80 -36.06 -20.96 -19.01
C ARG A 80 -36.87 -19.81 -18.47
N TRP A 81 -38.17 -19.86 -18.70
CA TRP A 81 -39.16 -18.99 -18.07
C TRP A 81 -40.06 -19.89 -17.24
N GLU A 82 -40.16 -19.62 -15.93
CA GLU A 82 -40.65 -20.60 -14.96
C GLU A 82 -39.87 -21.93 -15.12
N GLU A 83 -40.56 -23.07 -15.20
CA GLU A 83 -39.97 -24.39 -15.46
C GLU A 83 -39.92 -24.76 -16.96
N LEU A 84 -40.32 -23.85 -17.86
CA LEU A 84 -40.41 -24.12 -19.29
C LEU A 84 -39.21 -23.58 -20.07
N VAL A 85 -38.65 -24.42 -20.93
CA VAL A 85 -37.60 -24.00 -21.88
C VAL A 85 -38.26 -23.17 -22.98
N VAL A 86 -37.94 -21.88 -23.02
CA VAL A 86 -38.48 -20.91 -23.99
C VAL A 86 -37.47 -20.55 -25.09
N TYR A 87 -36.20 -20.90 -24.92
CA TYR A 87 -35.17 -20.75 -25.94
C TYR A 87 -34.12 -21.85 -25.75
N GLU A 88 -33.71 -22.51 -26.82
CA GLU A 88 -32.66 -23.54 -26.79
C GLU A 88 -31.88 -23.52 -28.11
N GLU A 89 -30.55 -23.55 -28.01
CA GLU A 89 -29.64 -23.76 -29.14
C GLU A 89 -28.53 -24.72 -28.73
N ALA A 90 -28.35 -25.81 -29.47
CA ALA A 90 -27.55 -26.96 -29.05
C ALA A 90 -26.04 -26.70 -28.94
N GLU A 91 -25.51 -25.72 -29.66
CA GLU A 91 -24.07 -25.43 -29.70
C GLU A 91 -23.69 -24.31 -28.71
N LYS A 92 -22.65 -24.54 -27.90
CA LYS A 92 -22.03 -23.53 -27.02
C LYS A 92 -21.06 -22.67 -27.82
N SER A 93 -21.60 -21.80 -28.66
CA SER A 93 -20.81 -20.87 -29.49
C SER A 93 -21.07 -19.43 -29.08
N THR A 94 -20.21 -18.50 -29.51
CA THR A 94 -20.45 -17.06 -29.35
C THR A 94 -21.68 -16.56 -30.12
N GLU A 95 -22.29 -17.39 -30.98
CA GLU A 95 -23.58 -17.11 -31.65
C GLU A 95 -24.80 -17.48 -30.79
N ASN A 96 -24.60 -18.27 -29.73
CA ASN A 96 -25.66 -18.70 -28.82
C ASN A 96 -25.84 -17.67 -27.71
N LEU A 97 -26.99 -17.02 -27.70
CA LEU A 97 -27.29 -15.95 -26.76
C LEU A 97 -27.24 -16.43 -25.30
N ALA A 98 -27.80 -17.61 -25.00
CA ALA A 98 -27.79 -18.16 -23.65
C ALA A 98 -26.35 -18.44 -23.16
N TRP A 99 -25.49 -18.94 -24.05
CA TRP A 99 -24.08 -19.17 -23.73
C TRP A 99 -23.34 -17.86 -23.44
N VAL A 100 -23.57 -16.79 -24.22
CA VAL A 100 -22.94 -15.48 -24.02
C VAL A 100 -23.22 -14.92 -22.62
N PHE A 101 -24.46 -15.02 -22.14
CA PHE A 101 -24.79 -14.61 -20.78
C PHE A 101 -24.26 -15.58 -19.72
N TYR A 102 -24.30 -16.88 -19.98
CA TYR A 102 -23.91 -17.89 -19.00
C TYR A 102 -22.39 -17.91 -18.72
N LYS A 103 -21.56 -17.79 -19.77
CA LYS A 103 -20.09 -17.93 -19.68
C LYS A 103 -19.45 -16.92 -18.72
N ASP A 104 -20.06 -15.74 -18.61
CA ASP A 104 -19.58 -14.61 -17.82
C ASP A 104 -20.38 -14.49 -16.50
N GLY A 105 -21.05 -15.56 -16.08
CA GLY A 105 -21.59 -15.69 -14.72
C GLY A 105 -23.03 -15.24 -14.49
N LEU A 106 -23.75 -14.73 -15.51
CA LEU A 106 -25.17 -14.38 -15.36
C LEU A 106 -26.03 -15.64 -15.24
N ARG A 107 -27.01 -15.60 -14.34
CA ARG A 107 -27.91 -16.73 -14.02
C ARG A 107 -29.38 -16.38 -14.09
N GLU A 108 -29.73 -15.13 -13.85
CA GLU A 108 -31.10 -14.65 -13.98
C GLU A 108 -31.08 -13.29 -14.67
N ILE A 109 -32.03 -13.07 -15.59
CA ILE A 109 -32.22 -11.80 -16.27
C ILE A 109 -33.70 -11.44 -16.17
N LYS A 110 -34.00 -10.23 -15.73
CA LYS A 110 -35.35 -9.69 -15.65
C LYS A 110 -35.48 -8.52 -16.64
N ILE A 111 -36.45 -8.64 -17.54
CA ILE A 111 -36.75 -7.64 -18.57
C ILE A 111 -38.09 -7.02 -18.24
N CYS A 112 -38.12 -5.70 -18.10
CA CYS A 112 -39.30 -4.92 -17.75
C CYS A 112 -39.88 -4.20 -18.98
N LYS A 113 -41.15 -3.84 -18.88
CA LYS A 113 -41.86 -3.07 -19.92
C LYS A 113 -41.15 -1.76 -20.26
N GLY A 114 -41.01 -1.49 -21.56
CA GLY A 114 -40.29 -0.34 -22.09
C GLY A 114 -38.85 -0.66 -22.50
N PHE A 115 -38.40 -1.90 -22.33
CA PHE A 115 -37.09 -2.39 -22.77
C PHE A 115 -36.75 -2.02 -24.21
N GLU A 116 -37.71 -2.13 -25.13
CA GLU A 116 -37.51 -1.89 -26.56
C GLU A 116 -37.20 -0.43 -26.92
N MET A 117 -37.45 0.50 -26.00
CA MET A 117 -37.26 1.94 -26.18
C MET A 117 -36.01 2.46 -25.47
N THR A 118 -35.65 1.87 -24.33
CA THR A 118 -34.59 2.41 -23.46
C THR A 118 -33.31 1.57 -23.53
N ASP A 119 -33.39 0.27 -23.30
CA ASP A 119 -32.21 -0.56 -22.99
C ASP A 119 -31.87 -1.59 -24.09
N MET A 120 -32.77 -1.83 -25.05
CA MET A 120 -32.57 -2.85 -26.08
C MET A 120 -31.34 -2.57 -26.96
N ASP A 121 -31.18 -1.34 -27.48
CA ASP A 121 -30.02 -1.00 -28.33
C ASP A 121 -28.69 -1.07 -27.55
N PRO A 122 -28.54 -0.46 -26.35
CA PRO A 122 -27.33 -0.60 -25.52
C PRO A 122 -26.95 -2.05 -25.21
N ILE A 123 -27.92 -2.91 -24.86
CA ILE A 123 -27.65 -4.32 -24.55
C ILE A 123 -27.19 -5.08 -25.78
N MET A 124 -27.73 -4.78 -26.97
CA MET A 124 -27.28 -5.40 -28.21
C MET A 124 -25.84 -5.02 -28.56
N GLU A 125 -25.45 -3.77 -28.33
CA GLU A 125 -24.07 -3.30 -28.51
C GLU A 125 -23.11 -4.01 -27.55
N ILE A 126 -23.49 -4.16 -26.28
CA ILE A 126 -22.70 -4.88 -25.28
C ILE A 126 -22.53 -6.35 -25.67
N ILE A 127 -23.62 -7.02 -26.06
CA ILE A 127 -23.56 -8.42 -26.52
C ILE A 127 -22.63 -8.54 -27.72
N GLN A 128 -22.65 -7.60 -28.67
CA GLN A 128 -21.75 -7.63 -29.81
C GLN A 128 -20.29 -7.44 -29.39
N ARG A 129 -20.00 -6.46 -28.52
CA ARG A 129 -18.64 -6.19 -28.00
C ARG A 129 -18.07 -7.45 -27.33
N VAL A 130 -18.85 -8.11 -26.48
CA VAL A 130 -18.48 -9.35 -25.77
C VAL A 130 -18.30 -10.55 -26.71
N ARG A 131 -19.03 -10.59 -27.84
CA ARG A 131 -18.87 -11.65 -28.85
C ARG A 131 -17.60 -11.52 -29.67
N SER A 132 -17.13 -10.28 -29.89
CA SER A 132 -15.87 -9.98 -30.56
C SER A 132 -14.66 -9.87 -29.61
N ALA A 133 -14.90 -9.88 -28.30
CA ALA A 133 -13.90 -9.71 -27.26
C ALA A 133 -12.86 -10.85 -27.24
N THR A 134 -11.60 -10.47 -27.01
CA THR A 134 -10.46 -11.35 -26.75
C THR A 134 -10.31 -11.63 -25.25
N ALA A 135 -9.38 -12.50 -24.85
CA ALA A 135 -9.21 -12.89 -23.45
C ALA A 135 -8.73 -11.77 -22.51
N ASP A 136 -8.27 -10.65 -23.08
CA ASP A 136 -7.78 -9.48 -22.35
C ASP A 136 -8.84 -8.34 -22.26
N ASP A 137 -10.01 -8.52 -22.88
CA ASP A 137 -11.11 -7.55 -22.86
C ASP A 137 -12.06 -7.81 -21.68
N ASP A 138 -12.73 -6.75 -21.20
CA ASP A 138 -13.67 -6.82 -20.08
C ASP A 138 -14.78 -7.86 -20.32
N ASP A 139 -15.11 -8.64 -19.28
CA ASP A 139 -16.19 -9.62 -19.35
C ASP A 139 -17.57 -8.94 -19.37
N LEU A 140 -18.61 -9.68 -19.81
CA LEU A 140 -19.96 -9.14 -19.91
C LEU A 140 -20.47 -8.55 -18.60
N LEU A 141 -20.12 -9.16 -17.46
CA LEU A 141 -20.57 -8.71 -16.15
C LEU A 141 -19.98 -7.35 -15.80
N THR A 142 -18.69 -7.14 -16.07
CA THR A 142 -17.99 -5.87 -15.84
C THR A 142 -18.61 -4.76 -16.71
N ILE A 143 -18.86 -5.04 -18.00
CA ILE A 143 -19.47 -4.05 -18.90
C ILE A 143 -20.93 -3.74 -18.51
N LEU A 144 -21.69 -4.75 -18.04
CA LEU A 144 -23.05 -4.55 -17.54
C LEU A 144 -23.09 -3.82 -16.19
N TRP A 145 -22.02 -3.82 -15.39
CA TRP A 145 -21.94 -3.03 -14.13
C TRP A 145 -21.65 -1.56 -14.39
N GLU A 146 -20.90 -1.24 -15.42
CA GLU A 146 -20.55 0.15 -15.77
C GLU A 146 -21.74 0.93 -16.34
N GLN A 147 -22.80 0.25 -16.79
CA GLN A 147 -23.99 0.88 -17.35
C GLN A 147 -25.22 0.71 -16.46
N GLU A 148 -25.93 1.81 -16.22
CA GLU A 148 -27.21 1.82 -15.52
C GLU A 148 -28.37 1.55 -16.50
N PHE A 149 -29.09 0.44 -16.32
CA PHE A 149 -30.27 0.10 -17.12
C PHE A 149 -31.56 0.37 -16.35
N ALA A 150 -32.56 0.96 -17.00
CA ALA A 150 -33.83 1.32 -16.35
C ALA A 150 -34.87 0.18 -16.35
N THR A 151 -34.73 -0.77 -17.29
CA THR A 151 -35.71 -1.80 -17.64
C THR A 151 -35.08 -3.18 -17.82
N PHE A 152 -33.81 -3.34 -17.44
CA PHE A 152 -33.08 -4.61 -17.49
C PHE A 152 -32.31 -4.84 -16.19
N GLU A 153 -32.67 -5.89 -15.46
CA GLU A 153 -32.03 -6.30 -14.21
C GLU A 153 -31.42 -7.70 -14.37
N TYR A 154 -30.38 -8.03 -13.61
CA TYR A 154 -29.74 -9.35 -13.69
C TYR A 154 -29.18 -9.82 -12.34
N LYS A 155 -29.04 -11.13 -12.18
CA LYS A 155 -28.31 -11.77 -11.08
C LYS A 155 -27.16 -12.62 -11.63
N TYR A 156 -26.05 -12.61 -10.92
CA TYR A 156 -24.83 -13.32 -11.28
C TYR A 156 -24.30 -14.14 -10.09
N VAL A 157 -23.40 -15.09 -10.38
CA VAL A 157 -22.69 -15.85 -9.34
C VAL A 157 -21.24 -15.39 -9.32
N GLY A 158 -20.80 -14.82 -8.20
CA GLY A 158 -19.40 -14.42 -7.98
C GLY A 158 -18.45 -15.63 -7.99
N ALA A 159 -17.28 -15.47 -8.61
CA ALA A 159 -16.22 -16.46 -8.63
C ALA A 159 -15.56 -16.58 -7.23
N GLY A 160 -16.24 -17.27 -6.32
CA GLY A 160 -15.78 -17.53 -4.96
C GLY A 160 -16.90 -18.21 -4.18
N GLY A 161 -16.81 -19.53 -4.04
CA GLY A 161 -17.84 -20.33 -3.39
C GLY A 161 -18.15 -19.85 -1.97
N GLY A 162 -19.36 -19.36 -1.78
CA GLY A 162 -19.92 -18.97 -0.48
C GLY A 162 -21.28 -18.34 -0.71
N GLY A 163 -22.35 -19.11 -0.52
CA GLY A 163 -23.72 -18.62 -0.62
C GLY A 163 -23.94 -17.45 0.34
N GLY A 164 -24.44 -16.35 -0.21
CA GLY A 164 -24.85 -15.16 0.52
C GLY A 164 -25.87 -14.40 -0.32
N ASP A 165 -27.15 -14.72 -0.12
CA ASP A 165 -28.24 -13.81 -0.48
C ASP A 165 -28.03 -12.50 0.28
N THR A 166 -27.76 -11.40 -0.43
CA THR A 166 -27.93 -10.06 0.11
C THR A 166 -29.07 -9.38 -0.63
N PRO A 167 -30.30 -9.38 -0.07
CA PRO A 167 -31.35 -8.48 -0.54
C PRO A 167 -30.95 -7.04 -0.24
N TYR A 168 -30.97 -6.19 -1.26
CA TYR A 168 -30.82 -4.74 -1.08
C TYR A 168 -32.10 -4.21 -0.43
N ASP A 169 -31.97 -3.70 0.81
CA ASP A 169 -33.02 -2.97 1.52
C ASP A 169 -32.87 -1.48 1.18
N PRO A 170 -33.85 -0.82 0.52
CA PRO A 170 -33.72 0.59 0.14
C PRO A 170 -33.77 1.45 1.39
N MET A 171 -32.64 2.10 1.68
CA MET A 171 -32.50 3.09 2.75
C MET A 171 -33.47 4.26 2.56
N GLU A 172 -34.09 4.69 3.66
CA GLU A 172 -35.10 5.75 3.76
C GLU A 172 -34.71 7.04 3.01
N ALA A 173 -35.49 7.37 1.98
CA ALA A 173 -35.43 8.68 1.32
C ALA A 173 -36.21 9.73 2.13
N GLY A 174 -35.53 10.34 3.10
CA GLY A 174 -35.90 11.64 3.63
C GLY A 174 -35.42 12.75 2.69
N ALA A 175 -36.31 13.71 2.42
CA ALA A 175 -36.13 14.95 1.65
C ALA A 175 -36.19 14.80 0.11
N THR A 176 -37.34 15.19 -0.43
CA THR A 176 -37.58 15.52 -1.84
C THR A 176 -36.62 16.60 -2.34
N PRO A 177 -35.84 16.38 -3.42
CA PRO A 177 -35.16 17.46 -4.12
C PRO A 177 -36.17 18.23 -4.98
N ASP A 178 -36.12 19.56 -4.86
CA ASP A 178 -36.95 20.49 -5.63
C ASP A 178 -36.83 20.26 -7.15
N ARG A 179 -37.99 20.19 -7.78
CA ARG A 179 -38.17 20.01 -9.22
C ARG A 179 -37.88 21.34 -9.93
N LEU A 180 -36.83 21.39 -10.75
CA LEU A 180 -36.65 22.49 -11.71
C LEU A 180 -37.84 22.51 -12.69
N PRO A 181 -38.42 23.69 -13.02
CA PRO A 181 -39.53 23.77 -13.96
C PRO A 181 -39.06 23.53 -15.40
N PRO A 182 -39.91 22.96 -16.28
CA PRO A 182 -39.56 22.76 -17.68
C PRO A 182 -39.50 24.10 -18.44
N PRO A 183 -38.69 24.21 -19.51
CA PRO A 183 -38.65 25.41 -20.35
C PRO A 183 -40.02 25.69 -20.97
N GLY A 184 -40.46 26.95 -20.85
CA GLY A 184 -41.78 27.41 -21.24
C GLY A 184 -42.11 27.24 -22.72
N GLU A 185 -43.39 26.97 -22.94
CA GLU A 185 -44.08 26.96 -24.22
C GLU A 185 -43.92 28.32 -24.93
N VAL A 186 -43.32 28.31 -26.12
CA VAL A 186 -43.47 29.42 -27.07
C VAL A 186 -44.68 29.12 -27.92
N GLU A 187 -45.74 29.89 -27.69
CA GLU A 187 -46.99 29.91 -28.44
C GLU A 187 -46.73 29.93 -29.97
N ARG A 188 -47.14 28.86 -30.67
CA ARG A 188 -47.48 28.94 -32.10
C ARG A 188 -48.99 29.05 -32.24
N GLY A 189 -49.48 30.28 -32.14
CA GLY A 189 -50.80 30.64 -32.63
C GLY A 189 -50.76 30.93 -34.13
N GLY A 190 -51.75 30.43 -34.88
CA GLY A 190 -52.22 31.11 -36.09
C GLY A 190 -52.31 30.30 -37.39
N SER A 191 -53.45 29.61 -37.55
CA SER A 191 -54.29 29.51 -38.77
C SER A 191 -53.73 28.97 -40.09
N ASP A 192 -54.35 27.87 -40.52
CA ASP A 192 -54.63 27.49 -41.91
C ASP A 192 -55.01 28.70 -42.79
N GLN A 193 -54.34 28.85 -43.94
CA GLN A 193 -54.97 29.33 -45.17
C GLN A 193 -54.15 28.95 -46.41
N LEU A 194 -54.78 28.11 -47.25
CA LEU A 194 -54.41 27.83 -48.63
C LEU A 194 -54.39 29.12 -49.47
N VAL A 195 -53.26 29.47 -50.07
CA VAL A 195 -53.23 30.24 -51.33
C VAL A 195 -52.04 29.79 -52.18
N SER A 196 -52.32 29.18 -53.33
CA SER A 196 -51.34 29.02 -54.41
C SER A 196 -51.11 30.37 -55.08
N SER A 197 -49.85 30.81 -55.20
CA SER A 197 -49.46 31.75 -56.25
C SER A 197 -47.96 31.62 -56.55
N ALA A 198 -47.63 31.61 -57.84
CA ALA A 198 -46.28 31.49 -58.37
C ALA A 198 -45.40 32.68 -57.94
N LYS A 199 -44.16 32.39 -57.50
CA LYS A 199 -43.17 33.42 -57.15
C LYS A 199 -42.60 34.10 -58.42
N PRO A 200 -42.49 35.43 -58.49
CA PRO A 200 -41.69 36.11 -59.51
C PRO A 200 -40.19 36.00 -59.20
N ALA A 201 -39.36 35.93 -60.23
CA ALA A 201 -37.90 35.88 -60.10
C ALA A 201 -37.35 37.18 -59.47
N GLY A 202 -36.52 37.04 -58.42
CA GLY A 202 -35.74 38.15 -57.85
C GLY A 202 -35.84 38.38 -56.33
N VAL A 203 -36.50 37.51 -55.57
CA VAL A 203 -36.52 37.57 -54.10
C VAL A 203 -35.74 36.38 -53.54
N VAL A 204 -34.61 36.65 -52.87
CA VAL A 204 -33.86 35.64 -52.11
C VAL A 204 -34.75 35.18 -50.95
N SER A 205 -35.04 33.87 -50.89
CA SER A 205 -35.83 33.27 -49.83
C SER A 205 -34.95 33.12 -48.59
N MET A 206 -35.50 33.25 -47.38
CA MET A 206 -34.78 32.83 -46.17
C MET A 206 -34.45 31.32 -46.17
N ASP A 207 -35.04 30.54 -47.08
CA ASP A 207 -34.70 29.14 -47.36
C ASP A 207 -33.40 28.95 -48.18
N ASP A 208 -32.85 30.03 -48.76
CA ASP A 208 -31.53 30.01 -49.44
C ASP A 208 -30.35 30.19 -48.46
N PHE A 209 -30.65 30.47 -47.19
CA PHE A 209 -29.68 30.38 -46.11
C PHE A 209 -29.79 28.99 -45.49
N ASP A 210 -28.83 28.14 -45.81
CA ASP A 210 -28.61 26.85 -45.17
C ASP A 210 -28.49 27.05 -43.65
N SER A 211 -29.58 26.84 -42.91
CA SER A 211 -29.62 26.92 -41.45
C SER A 211 -28.99 25.69 -40.78
N THR A 212 -28.08 25.01 -41.49
CA THR A 212 -27.58 23.67 -41.16
C THR A 212 -26.11 23.52 -41.58
N LEU A 213 -25.28 24.51 -41.26
CA LEU A 213 -23.84 24.51 -41.56
C LEU A 213 -22.94 24.41 -40.32
N TYR A 214 -23.40 23.70 -39.29
CA TYR A 214 -22.53 23.15 -38.23
C TYR A 214 -23.08 21.80 -37.78
N PHE A 215 -23.06 20.80 -38.67
CA PHE A 215 -23.13 19.42 -38.23
C PHE A 215 -21.74 19.02 -37.78
N LEU A 216 -21.62 18.60 -36.52
CA LEU A 216 -20.40 17.96 -36.03
C LEU A 216 -20.27 16.63 -36.78
N ASP A 217 -19.10 16.37 -37.35
CA ASP A 217 -18.83 15.06 -37.91
C ASP A 217 -18.73 13.99 -36.79
N GLU A 218 -18.80 12.71 -37.15
CA GLU A 218 -18.78 11.62 -36.16
C GLU A 218 -17.54 11.65 -35.25
N ARG A 219 -16.40 12.17 -35.74
CA ARG A 219 -15.17 12.30 -34.94
C ARG A 219 -15.24 13.50 -33.99
N GLU A 220 -15.87 14.59 -34.41
CA GLU A 220 -16.13 15.74 -33.54
C GLU A 220 -17.14 15.39 -32.45
N ILE A 221 -18.16 14.59 -32.76
CA ILE A 221 -19.11 14.05 -31.77
C ILE A 221 -18.39 13.11 -30.80
N GLU A 222 -17.60 12.16 -31.30
CA GLU A 222 -16.82 11.25 -30.45
C GLU A 222 -15.81 12.00 -29.58
N TYR A 223 -15.14 13.01 -30.13
CA TYR A 223 -14.25 13.90 -29.39
C TYR A 223 -15.00 14.62 -28.26
N ILE A 224 -16.17 15.23 -28.55
CA ILE A 224 -16.96 15.93 -27.53
C ILE A 224 -17.47 14.96 -26.46
N HIS A 225 -17.95 13.78 -26.84
CA HIS A 225 -18.36 12.75 -25.87
C HIS A 225 -17.19 12.32 -24.98
N ASN A 226 -16.00 12.16 -25.55
CA ASN A 226 -14.80 11.82 -24.78
C ASN A 226 -14.38 12.96 -23.85
N GLU A 227 -14.43 14.22 -24.30
CA GLU A 227 -14.14 15.38 -23.45
C GLU A 227 -15.18 15.55 -22.34
N ILE A 228 -16.47 15.32 -22.62
CA ILE A 228 -17.54 15.28 -21.60
C ILE A 228 -17.26 14.16 -20.61
N ALA A 229 -16.99 12.93 -21.07
CA ALA A 229 -16.69 11.81 -20.19
C ALA A 229 -15.46 12.09 -19.31
N LYS A 230 -14.41 12.71 -19.85
CA LYS A 230 -13.24 13.16 -19.07
C LYS A 230 -13.62 14.22 -18.04
N ASP A 231 -14.47 15.18 -18.38
CA ASP A 231 -14.91 16.24 -17.45
C ASP A 231 -15.75 15.68 -16.30
N TYR A 232 -16.70 14.78 -16.60
CA TYR A 232 -17.54 14.13 -15.59
C TYR A 232 -16.79 13.09 -14.72
N SER A 233 -15.77 12.44 -15.26
CA SER A 233 -14.91 11.50 -14.51
C SER A 233 -13.73 12.17 -13.80
N ALA A 234 -13.54 13.48 -13.99
CA ALA A 234 -12.44 14.21 -13.38
C ALA A 234 -12.58 14.25 -11.85
N ASP A 235 -11.50 13.90 -11.15
CA ASP A 235 -11.42 14.11 -9.72
C ASP A 235 -11.34 15.61 -9.42
N LEU A 236 -12.45 16.17 -8.93
CA LEU A 236 -12.55 17.59 -8.58
C LEU A 236 -11.83 17.95 -7.28
N ARG A 237 -11.42 16.97 -6.45
CA ARG A 237 -10.86 17.23 -5.11
C ARG A 237 -9.58 18.08 -5.18
N PRO A 238 -8.57 17.80 -6.02
CA PRO A 238 -7.40 18.65 -6.15
C PRO A 238 -7.73 20.08 -6.62
N LEU A 239 -8.71 20.24 -7.51
CA LEU A 239 -9.16 21.55 -8.00
C LEU A 239 -9.83 22.37 -6.90
N VAL A 240 -10.69 21.74 -6.08
CA VAL A 240 -11.32 22.39 -4.92
C VAL A 240 -10.25 22.82 -3.91
N ILE A 241 -9.27 21.95 -3.62
CA ILE A 241 -8.17 22.26 -2.71
C ILE A 241 -7.33 23.43 -3.25
N ALA A 242 -6.96 23.40 -4.53
CA ALA A 242 -6.23 24.49 -5.17
C ALA A 242 -7.01 25.81 -5.09
N SER A 243 -8.32 25.79 -5.38
CA SER A 243 -9.17 26.98 -5.34
C SER A 243 -9.28 27.56 -3.93
N LEU A 244 -9.39 26.71 -2.90
CA LEU A 244 -9.39 27.14 -1.50
C LEU A 244 -8.06 27.80 -1.12
N LEU A 245 -6.93 27.20 -1.50
CA LEU A 245 -5.59 27.72 -1.19
C LEU A 245 -5.28 29.01 -1.97
N ASP A 246 -5.66 29.09 -3.24
CA ASP A 246 -5.55 30.33 -4.03
C ASP A 246 -6.40 31.46 -3.41
N THR A 247 -7.60 31.13 -2.93
CA THR A 247 -8.44 32.10 -2.20
C THR A 247 -7.77 32.53 -0.89
N PHE A 248 -7.15 31.60 -0.17
CA PHE A 248 -6.41 31.89 1.04
C PHE A 248 -5.22 32.83 0.78
N GLU A 249 -4.48 32.61 -0.31
CA GLU A 249 -3.34 33.44 -0.72
C GLU A 249 -3.77 34.85 -1.14
N THR A 250 -4.89 34.96 -1.86
CA THR A 250 -5.35 36.23 -2.44
C THR A 250 -6.12 37.11 -1.47
N GLN A 251 -6.94 36.52 -0.60
CA GLN A 251 -7.71 37.26 0.42
C GLN A 251 -6.87 37.58 1.64
N LEU A 252 -7.04 38.77 2.23
CA LEU A 252 -6.36 39.19 3.48
C LEU A 252 -7.31 39.20 4.69
N ASP A 253 -8.61 38.96 4.49
CA ASP A 253 -9.56 38.89 5.60
C ASP A 253 -9.28 37.68 6.50
N VAL A 254 -9.14 37.95 7.80
CA VAL A 254 -8.76 36.93 8.79
C VAL A 254 -9.86 35.88 8.92
N GLY A 255 -11.13 36.27 8.90
CA GLY A 255 -12.26 35.35 9.05
C GLY A 255 -12.39 34.39 7.88
N VAL A 256 -12.24 34.90 6.64
CA VAL A 256 -12.23 34.06 5.43
C VAL A 256 -11.08 33.05 5.47
N ARG A 257 -9.88 33.48 5.82
CA ARG A 257 -8.72 32.58 5.94
C ARG A 257 -8.89 31.52 7.02
N GLU A 258 -9.46 31.89 8.17
CA GLU A 258 -9.76 30.95 9.25
C GLU A 258 -10.86 29.94 8.85
N GLU A 259 -11.86 30.36 8.07
CA GLU A 259 -12.86 29.46 7.52
C GLU A 259 -12.23 28.44 6.57
N ILE A 260 -11.40 28.91 5.63
CA ILE A 260 -10.70 28.05 4.68
C ILE A 260 -9.82 27.04 5.41
N ALA A 261 -9.05 27.48 6.41
CA ALA A 261 -8.23 26.58 7.22
C ALA A 261 -9.07 25.47 7.87
N ARG A 262 -10.24 25.82 8.43
CA ARG A 262 -11.16 24.85 9.03
C ARG A 262 -11.76 23.87 8.01
N ILE A 263 -12.06 24.35 6.80
CA ILE A 263 -12.53 23.48 5.71
C ILE A 263 -11.43 22.48 5.33
N LEU A 264 -10.18 22.95 5.17
CA LEU A 264 -9.03 22.09 4.87
C LEU A 264 -8.80 21.03 5.95
N ASP A 265 -8.97 21.38 7.23
CA ASP A 265 -8.93 20.43 8.36
C ASP A 265 -9.95 19.29 8.20
N GLY A 266 -11.19 19.63 7.83
CA GLY A 266 -12.27 18.66 7.61
C GLY A 266 -12.05 17.81 6.37
N VAL A 267 -11.58 18.42 5.28
CA VAL A 267 -11.22 17.71 4.04
C VAL A 267 -10.13 16.69 4.31
N LEU A 268 -9.06 17.05 5.04
CA LEU A 268 -7.98 16.13 5.38
C LEU A 268 -8.49 14.88 6.12
N ILE A 269 -9.39 15.05 7.11
CA ILE A 269 -9.97 13.92 7.87
C ILE A 269 -10.72 12.96 6.95
N ASN A 270 -11.58 13.52 6.09
CA ASN A 270 -12.39 12.72 5.18
C ASN A 270 -11.52 11.97 4.17
N LEU A 271 -10.47 12.62 3.66
CA LEU A 271 -9.52 12.00 2.73
C LEU A 271 -8.71 10.87 3.39
N LEU A 272 -8.25 11.07 4.63
CA LEU A 272 -7.56 10.03 5.40
C LEU A 272 -8.49 8.83 5.67
N SER A 273 -9.73 9.10 6.09
CA SER A 273 -10.73 8.05 6.37
C SER A 273 -11.13 7.27 5.11
N SER A 274 -11.06 7.90 3.94
CA SER A 274 -11.38 7.29 2.65
C SER A 274 -10.15 6.74 1.92
N ASN A 275 -9.00 6.65 2.60
CA ASN A 275 -7.72 6.17 2.07
C ASN A 275 -7.26 6.83 0.75
N GLN A 276 -7.53 8.13 0.59
CA GLN A 276 -7.19 8.90 -0.61
C GLN A 276 -5.75 9.42 -0.56
N VAL A 277 -4.78 8.50 -0.53
CA VAL A 277 -3.34 8.78 -0.30
C VAL A 277 -2.81 9.91 -1.18
N ARG A 278 -3.06 9.83 -2.50
CA ARG A 278 -2.58 10.81 -3.49
C ARG A 278 -3.10 12.22 -3.21
N THR A 279 -4.39 12.34 -2.89
CA THR A 279 -5.04 13.63 -2.64
C THR A 279 -4.60 14.22 -1.29
N VAL A 280 -4.35 13.38 -0.28
CA VAL A 280 -3.76 13.82 0.99
C VAL A 280 -2.35 14.39 0.76
N ALA A 281 -1.51 13.67 0.02
CA ALA A 281 -0.16 14.12 -0.30
C ALA A 281 -0.17 15.47 -1.06
N TYR A 282 -1.06 15.60 -2.05
CA TYR A 282 -1.29 16.84 -2.78
C TYR A 282 -1.68 17.98 -1.82
N LEU A 283 -2.72 17.78 -0.99
CA LEU A 283 -3.21 18.79 -0.06
C LEU A 283 -2.09 19.31 0.86
N LEU A 284 -1.35 18.42 1.51
CA LEU A 284 -0.32 18.79 2.47
C LEU A 284 0.86 19.52 1.81
N ARG A 285 1.25 19.10 0.60
CA ARG A 285 2.28 19.80 -0.18
C ARG A 285 1.84 21.22 -0.55
N GLU A 286 0.63 21.37 -1.08
CA GLU A 286 0.14 22.69 -1.50
C GLU A 286 -0.07 23.61 -0.29
N VAL A 287 -0.56 23.09 0.84
CA VAL A 287 -0.62 23.83 2.11
C VAL A 287 0.76 24.35 2.52
N ALA A 288 1.80 23.52 2.42
CA ALA A 288 3.16 23.94 2.75
C ALA A 288 3.69 25.04 1.80
N LEU A 289 3.39 24.95 0.50
CA LEU A 289 3.74 25.99 -0.48
C LEU A 289 2.98 27.29 -0.22
N THR A 290 1.68 27.20 0.04
CA THR A 290 0.84 28.35 0.39
C THR A 290 1.31 29.04 1.66
N SER A 291 1.69 28.28 2.69
CA SER A 291 2.24 28.87 3.92
C SER A 291 3.51 29.69 3.70
N GLN A 292 4.31 29.38 2.67
CA GLN A 292 5.50 30.14 2.31
C GLN A 292 5.20 31.38 1.46
N ARG A 293 4.12 31.34 0.66
CA ARG A 293 3.75 32.41 -0.29
C ARG A 293 2.80 33.44 0.32
N ALA A 294 1.90 33.00 1.19
CA ALA A 294 0.85 33.83 1.78
C ALA A 294 1.46 34.94 2.66
N LYS A 295 1.00 36.18 2.44
CA LYS A 295 1.43 37.35 3.20
C LYS A 295 0.53 37.57 4.40
N GLU A 296 1.09 38.15 5.46
CA GLU A 296 0.33 38.63 6.63
C GLU A 296 -0.49 37.52 7.32
N MET A 297 0.04 36.29 7.37
CA MET A 297 -0.59 35.21 8.14
C MET A 297 -0.53 35.50 9.63
N THR A 298 -1.64 35.25 10.33
CA THR A 298 -1.67 35.31 11.80
C THR A 298 -0.98 34.10 12.41
N GLU A 299 -0.53 34.20 13.66
CA GLU A 299 0.10 33.08 14.38
C GLU A 299 -0.84 31.85 14.46
N VAL A 300 -2.14 32.08 14.63
CA VAL A 300 -3.17 31.02 14.65
C VAL A 300 -3.27 30.32 13.29
N GLN A 301 -3.22 31.06 12.19
CA GLN A 301 -3.26 30.51 10.83
C GLN A 301 -2.00 29.70 10.51
N VAL A 302 -0.83 30.22 10.89
CA VAL A 302 0.45 29.49 10.75
C VAL A 302 0.41 28.19 11.53
N GLN A 303 -0.08 28.21 12.78
CA GLN A 303 -0.18 27.01 13.59
C GLN A 303 -1.14 25.98 12.98
N ARG A 304 -2.33 26.37 12.53
CA ARG A 304 -3.28 25.44 11.88
C ARG A 304 -2.68 24.75 10.65
N PHE A 305 -1.96 25.51 9.81
CA PHE A 305 -1.31 24.94 8.63
C PHE A 305 -0.17 23.98 9.02
N ALA A 306 0.54 24.26 10.12
CA ALA A 306 1.55 23.36 10.66
C ALA A 306 0.94 22.09 11.27
N ASP A 307 -0.24 22.19 11.89
CA ASP A 307 -0.95 21.08 12.53
C ASP A 307 -1.43 20.05 11.49
N LEU A 308 -1.83 20.45 10.28
CA LEU A 308 -2.33 19.53 9.24
C LEU A 308 -1.40 18.32 8.98
N PRO A 309 -0.11 18.48 8.65
CA PRO A 309 0.80 17.35 8.50
C PRO A 309 1.19 16.67 9.83
N GLU A 310 1.09 17.35 10.98
CA GLU A 310 1.23 16.69 12.28
C GLU A 310 0.12 15.67 12.50
N ARG A 311 -1.11 15.96 12.06
CA ARG A 311 -2.25 15.02 12.17
C ARG A 311 -2.05 13.74 11.37
N LEU A 312 -1.44 13.82 10.19
CA LEU A 312 -1.00 12.63 9.43
C LEU A 312 0.03 11.81 10.22
N SER A 313 0.85 12.49 11.02
CA SER A 313 1.98 11.90 11.76
C SER A 313 1.59 11.41 13.16
N GLU A 314 0.37 11.69 13.61
CA GLU A 314 -0.19 11.19 14.86
C GLU A 314 -0.21 9.66 14.84
N GLY A 315 0.26 9.03 15.92
CA GLY A 315 0.49 7.59 15.93
C GLY A 315 -0.75 6.72 15.69
N ALA A 316 -1.94 7.17 16.12
CA ALA A 316 -3.19 6.46 15.84
C ALA A 316 -3.57 6.54 14.34
N VAL A 317 -3.47 7.73 13.74
CA VAL A 317 -3.81 7.97 12.33
C VAL A 317 -2.81 7.28 11.41
N LEU A 318 -1.52 7.49 11.66
CA LEU A 318 -0.46 6.87 10.89
C LEU A 318 -0.47 5.35 11.07
N GLY A 319 -0.66 4.84 12.29
CA GLY A 319 -0.74 3.41 12.56
C GLY A 319 -1.83 2.72 11.74
N GLN A 320 -3.05 3.27 11.75
CA GLN A 320 -4.17 2.74 10.96
C GLN A 320 -3.90 2.79 9.45
N LEU A 321 -3.30 3.89 8.96
CA LEU A 321 -2.91 4.01 7.56
C LEU A 321 -1.89 2.93 7.18
N LEU A 322 -0.86 2.72 8.00
CA LEU A 322 0.18 1.72 7.74
C LEU A 322 -0.36 0.29 7.80
N GLU A 323 -1.25 -0.02 8.74
CA GLU A 323 -1.97 -1.30 8.79
C GLU A 323 -2.76 -1.54 7.50
N THR A 324 -3.51 -0.54 7.06
CA THR A 324 -4.29 -0.62 5.79
C THR A 324 -3.37 -0.87 4.59
N LEU A 325 -2.22 -0.18 4.51
CA LEU A 325 -1.26 -0.34 3.42
C LEU A 325 -0.50 -1.69 3.45
N ASP A 326 -0.30 -2.28 4.63
CA ASP A 326 0.37 -3.58 4.77
C ASP A 326 -0.56 -4.75 4.41
N GLU A 327 -1.87 -4.62 4.67
CA GLU A 327 -2.88 -5.65 4.40
C GLU A 327 -3.47 -5.61 2.99
N THR A 328 -3.36 -4.47 2.28
CA THR A 328 -3.99 -4.30 0.97
C THR A 328 -3.28 -5.13 -0.12
N PRO A 329 -3.99 -5.97 -0.91
CA PRO A 329 -3.38 -6.79 -1.96
C PRO A 329 -2.94 -5.97 -3.19
N LEU A 330 -3.59 -4.83 -3.45
CA LEU A 330 -3.23 -3.86 -4.49
C LEU A 330 -2.51 -2.68 -3.85
N PHE A 331 -1.18 -2.77 -3.75
CA PHE A 331 -0.36 -1.69 -3.21
C PHE A 331 -0.47 -0.44 -4.11
N PRO A 332 -0.75 0.76 -3.54
CA PRO A 332 -0.84 1.98 -4.34
C PRO A 332 0.48 2.28 -5.08
N PRO A 333 0.44 3.08 -6.17
CA PRO A 333 1.66 3.44 -6.89
C PRO A 333 2.72 4.02 -5.96
N GLN A 334 3.97 3.53 -6.06
CA GLN A 334 5.08 3.95 -5.19
C GLN A 334 5.25 5.47 -5.11
N GLY A 335 5.01 6.18 -6.21
CA GLY A 335 5.08 7.64 -6.28
C GLY A 335 4.12 8.32 -5.30
N ASP A 336 2.88 7.84 -5.22
CA ASP A 336 1.85 8.44 -4.37
C ASP A 336 2.16 8.22 -2.88
N ILE A 337 2.59 7.01 -2.50
CA ILE A 337 3.02 6.71 -1.12
C ILE A 337 4.27 7.52 -0.75
N SER A 338 5.23 7.64 -1.67
CA SER A 338 6.44 8.43 -1.46
C SER A 338 6.13 9.91 -1.25
N GLU A 339 5.22 10.48 -2.05
CA GLU A 339 4.75 11.86 -1.88
C GLU A 339 4.05 12.06 -0.54
N LEU A 340 3.25 11.09 -0.10
CA LEU A 340 2.61 11.15 1.21
C LEU A 340 3.65 11.10 2.34
N PHE A 341 4.57 10.15 2.28
CA PHE A 341 5.58 9.99 3.33
C PHE A 341 6.57 11.16 3.38
N LEU A 342 6.75 11.92 2.29
CA LEU A 342 7.48 13.19 2.29
C LEU A 342 6.83 14.25 3.21
N GLN A 343 5.53 14.14 3.49
CA GLN A 343 4.78 15.06 4.35
C GLN A 343 4.84 14.70 5.84
N LEU A 344 5.40 13.53 6.19
CA LEU A 344 5.52 13.10 7.58
C LEU A 344 6.38 14.07 8.39
N ARG A 345 6.02 14.20 9.67
CA ARG A 345 6.68 15.00 10.68
C ARG A 345 7.52 14.13 11.62
N PRO A 346 8.42 14.71 12.43
CA PRO A 346 9.30 13.92 13.31
C PRO A 346 8.54 13.05 14.32
N SER A 347 7.35 13.49 14.73
CA SER A 347 6.40 12.74 15.57
C SER A 347 6.04 11.37 14.98
N ALA A 348 6.10 11.20 13.66
CA ALA A 348 5.88 9.93 12.98
C ALA A 348 6.95 8.88 13.28
N LEU A 349 8.18 9.27 13.65
CA LEU A 349 9.31 8.35 13.81
C LEU A 349 9.02 7.23 14.81
N GLU A 350 8.36 7.56 15.93
CA GLU A 350 7.98 6.58 16.95
C GLU A 350 7.09 5.47 16.36
N THR A 351 6.06 5.87 15.61
CA THR A 351 5.12 4.96 14.95
C THR A 351 5.79 4.15 13.85
N VAL A 352 6.62 4.79 13.02
CA VAL A 352 7.35 4.12 11.94
C VAL A 352 8.32 3.08 12.50
N PHE A 353 9.07 3.40 13.56
CA PHE A 353 9.98 2.45 14.21
C PHE A 353 9.25 1.28 14.89
N GLY A 354 8.08 1.52 15.48
CA GLY A 354 7.25 0.46 16.04
C GLY A 354 6.59 -0.41 14.97
N PHE A 355 6.34 0.13 13.78
CA PHE A 355 5.65 -0.58 12.68
C PHE A 355 6.60 -1.39 11.79
N THR A 356 7.72 -0.79 11.37
CA THR A 356 8.62 -1.36 10.35
C THR A 356 9.05 -2.81 10.64
N PRO A 357 9.44 -3.20 11.87
CA PRO A 357 9.84 -4.58 12.17
C PRO A 357 8.71 -5.61 12.11
N ARG A 358 7.44 -5.15 12.14
CA ARG A 358 6.23 -6.01 12.14
C ARG A 358 5.60 -6.17 10.76
N SER A 359 5.92 -5.27 9.82
CA SER A 359 5.35 -5.26 8.47
C SER A 359 5.90 -6.40 7.62
N HIS A 360 5.02 -7.04 6.85
CA HIS A 360 5.38 -8.12 5.94
C HIS A 360 5.57 -7.62 4.51
N ASN A 361 5.07 -6.42 4.20
CA ASN A 361 5.22 -5.79 2.90
C ASN A 361 6.61 -5.14 2.75
N ARG A 362 7.49 -5.82 1.99
CA ARG A 362 8.88 -5.37 1.75
C ARG A 362 8.97 -3.99 1.09
N GLU A 363 8.03 -3.67 0.21
CA GLU A 363 8.01 -2.41 -0.52
C GLU A 363 7.64 -1.26 0.41
N LEU A 364 6.61 -1.46 1.24
CA LEU A 364 6.23 -0.52 2.29
C LEU A 364 7.38 -0.30 3.30
N CYS A 365 8.03 -1.38 3.76
CA CYS A 365 9.19 -1.27 4.64
C CYS A 365 10.28 -0.39 4.01
N GLN A 366 10.64 -0.61 2.74
CA GLN A 366 11.67 0.19 2.08
C GLN A 366 11.30 1.69 2.02
N LEU A 367 10.04 2.01 1.71
CA LEU A 367 9.55 3.40 1.68
C LEU A 367 9.54 4.06 3.07
N LEU A 368 9.18 3.29 4.10
CA LEU A 368 9.20 3.72 5.50
C LEU A 368 10.64 3.94 5.98
N GLU A 369 11.56 3.03 5.69
CA GLU A 369 12.97 3.15 6.06
C GLU A 369 13.60 4.41 5.44
N ASN A 370 13.34 4.67 4.15
CA ASN A 370 13.80 5.88 3.47
C ASN A 370 13.27 7.16 4.13
N SER A 371 12.00 7.13 4.55
CA SER A 371 11.34 8.27 5.19
C SER A 371 11.86 8.48 6.61
N ALA A 372 12.08 7.40 7.36
CA ALA A 372 12.66 7.42 8.68
C ALA A 372 14.10 7.96 8.66
N ASP A 373 14.94 7.54 7.71
CA ASP A 373 16.30 8.07 7.54
C ASP A 373 16.29 9.58 7.28
N ARG A 374 15.42 10.04 6.38
CA ARG A 374 15.27 11.47 6.08
C ARG A 374 14.84 12.26 7.31
N LEU A 375 13.84 11.77 8.05
CA LEU A 375 13.34 12.42 9.26
C LEU A 375 14.38 12.44 10.38
N ALA A 376 15.05 11.32 10.63
CA ALA A 376 16.11 11.20 11.62
C ALA A 376 17.31 12.11 11.30
N ALA A 377 17.67 12.24 10.02
CA ALA A 377 18.77 13.11 9.58
C ALA A 377 18.46 14.59 9.80
N SER A 378 17.21 14.99 9.55
CA SER A 378 16.76 16.38 9.70
C SER A 378 16.40 16.74 11.15
N HIS A 379 16.01 15.77 11.97
CA HIS A 379 15.51 15.97 13.33
C HIS A 379 16.21 15.06 14.34
N THR A 380 17.53 15.23 14.44
CA THR A 380 18.38 14.40 15.31
C THR A 380 17.94 14.39 16.78
N SER A 381 17.36 15.49 17.29
CA SER A 381 16.86 15.54 18.66
C SER A 381 15.75 14.51 18.93
N GLU A 382 14.89 14.27 17.95
CA GLU A 382 13.78 13.32 18.08
C GLU A 382 14.30 11.88 18.03
N LEU A 383 15.22 11.57 17.11
CA LEU A 383 15.93 10.29 17.11
C LEU A 383 16.59 9.99 18.47
N VAL A 384 17.26 10.99 19.06
CA VAL A 384 17.92 10.84 20.37
C VAL A 384 16.92 10.63 21.50
N ARG A 385 15.76 11.29 21.47
CA ARG A 385 14.67 11.06 22.43
C ARG A 385 14.15 9.63 22.36
N LEU A 386 13.98 9.09 21.15
CA LEU A 386 13.44 7.74 20.91
C LEU A 386 14.34 6.61 21.41
N ILE A 387 15.64 6.85 21.65
CA ILE A 387 16.54 5.83 22.22
C ILE A 387 16.16 5.45 23.67
N THR A 388 15.52 6.34 24.41
CA THR A 388 15.24 6.16 25.84
C THR A 388 13.76 5.98 26.16
N VAL A 389 12.91 5.78 25.14
CA VAL A 389 11.48 5.49 25.35
C VAL A 389 11.29 4.09 25.96
N PRO A 390 10.19 3.86 26.69
CA PRO A 390 9.93 2.56 27.30
C PRO A 390 9.70 1.41 26.31
N ASP A 391 9.21 1.71 25.11
CA ASP A 391 9.00 0.71 24.06
C ASP A 391 10.36 0.22 23.52
N SER A 392 10.68 -1.04 23.81
CA SER A 392 11.95 -1.66 23.42
C SER A 392 12.11 -1.77 21.91
N VAL A 393 11.03 -1.96 21.15
CA VAL A 393 11.11 -2.10 19.68
C VAL A 393 11.50 -0.76 19.08
N VAL A 394 10.82 0.31 19.50
CA VAL A 394 11.11 1.68 19.07
C VAL A 394 12.53 2.09 19.47
N ALA A 395 12.90 1.84 20.72
CA ALA A 395 14.24 2.17 21.22
C ALA A 395 15.34 1.43 20.45
N GLN A 396 15.16 0.14 20.16
CA GLN A 396 16.12 -0.66 19.41
C GLN A 396 16.31 -0.12 17.98
N GLU A 397 15.23 0.20 17.28
CA GLU A 397 15.31 0.78 15.93
C GLU A 397 15.97 2.16 15.95
N ALA A 398 15.65 3.00 16.94
CA ALA A 398 16.31 4.29 17.14
C ALA A 398 17.82 4.14 17.39
N ILE A 399 18.24 3.15 18.19
CA ILE A 399 19.65 2.82 18.43
C ILE A 399 20.33 2.38 17.12
N GLN A 400 19.69 1.51 16.33
CA GLN A 400 20.21 1.03 15.06
C GLN A 400 20.38 2.18 14.05
N ARG A 401 19.38 3.06 13.93
CA ARG A 401 19.46 4.26 13.07
C ARG A 401 20.59 5.19 13.51
N ALA A 402 20.70 5.47 14.81
CA ALA A 402 21.79 6.28 15.34
C ALA A 402 23.18 5.69 15.05
N ALA A 403 23.31 4.35 15.04
CA ALA A 403 24.52 3.64 14.69
C ALA A 403 24.88 3.83 13.21
N VAL A 404 23.94 3.52 12.30
CA VAL A 404 24.12 3.62 10.84
C VAL A 404 24.49 5.05 10.43
N MET A 405 23.81 6.04 11.03
CA MET A 405 24.04 7.46 10.79
C MET A 405 25.27 8.01 11.52
N LYS A 406 25.89 7.22 12.41
CA LYS A 406 27.03 7.62 13.26
C LYS A 406 26.74 8.89 14.08
N THR A 407 25.54 8.98 14.63
CA THR A 407 25.03 10.17 15.32
C THR A 407 25.71 10.36 16.68
N ALA A 408 26.75 11.21 16.73
CA ALA A 408 27.47 11.50 17.98
C ALA A 408 26.57 12.12 19.08
N ALA A 409 25.51 12.84 18.69
CA ALA A 409 24.53 13.41 19.62
C ALA A 409 23.75 12.34 20.42
N ALA A 410 23.70 11.09 19.95
CA ALA A 410 23.04 9.97 20.62
C ALA A 410 23.86 9.37 21.77
N VAL A 411 25.16 9.69 21.88
CA VAL A 411 26.05 9.08 22.88
C VAL A 411 25.55 9.23 24.33
N PRO A 412 25.05 10.39 24.78
CA PRO A 412 24.49 10.51 26.13
C PRO A 412 23.28 9.59 26.36
N ALA A 413 22.36 9.53 25.39
CA ALA A 413 21.17 8.67 25.46
C ALA A 413 21.55 7.17 25.49
N LEU A 414 22.50 6.76 24.64
CA LEU A 414 23.06 5.39 24.66
C LEU A 414 23.73 5.07 26.00
N GLY A 415 24.43 6.03 26.61
CA GLY A 415 24.99 5.87 27.96
C GLY A 415 23.93 5.72 29.05
N GLN A 416 22.76 6.34 28.89
CA GLN A 416 21.62 6.17 29.79
C GLN A 416 21.00 4.77 29.66
N VAL A 417 20.90 4.23 28.44
CA VAL A 417 20.46 2.84 28.20
C VAL A 417 21.33 1.86 29.01
N MET A 418 22.64 2.09 29.08
CA MET A 418 23.52 1.25 29.89
C MET A 418 23.25 1.29 31.41
N SER A 419 22.59 2.34 31.91
CA SER A 419 22.45 2.62 33.35
C SER A 419 21.05 2.36 33.91
N THR A 420 20.06 2.08 33.06
CA THR A 420 18.62 2.09 33.41
C THR A 420 18.03 0.72 33.75
N GLY A 421 18.85 -0.32 33.87
CA GLY A 421 18.38 -1.67 34.23
C GLY A 421 17.58 -2.38 33.12
N VAL A 422 17.69 -1.90 31.89
CA VAL A 422 17.16 -2.58 30.70
C VAL A 422 17.86 -3.92 30.46
N ASP A 423 17.18 -4.82 29.75
CA ASP A 423 17.67 -6.15 29.43
C ASP A 423 19.03 -6.12 28.70
N SER A 424 19.80 -7.17 28.91
CA SER A 424 21.08 -7.50 28.28
C SER A 424 21.12 -7.24 26.77
N SER A 425 20.04 -7.60 26.05
CA SER A 425 19.88 -7.40 24.61
C SER A 425 19.96 -5.92 24.20
N MET A 426 19.28 -5.04 24.94
CA MET A 426 19.26 -3.60 24.71
C MET A 426 20.62 -2.96 25.01
N ARG A 427 21.28 -3.40 26.08
CA ARG A 427 22.65 -2.96 26.41
C ARG A 427 23.65 -3.36 25.33
N LEU A 428 23.52 -4.57 24.78
CA LEU A 428 24.34 -5.01 23.66
C LEU A 428 24.12 -4.15 22.41
N ALA A 429 22.85 -3.86 22.06
CA ALA A 429 22.52 -2.98 20.94
C ALA A 429 23.15 -1.59 21.11
N ALA A 430 23.06 -1.01 22.31
CA ALA A 430 23.68 0.28 22.62
C ALA A 430 25.22 0.23 22.51
N VAL A 431 25.86 -0.84 22.98
CA VAL A 431 27.31 -1.03 22.84
C VAL A 431 27.74 -1.16 21.38
N LEU A 432 26.99 -1.90 20.56
CA LEU A 432 27.27 -1.99 19.12
C LEU A 432 27.10 -0.63 18.44
N ALA A 433 26.04 0.13 18.78
CA ALA A 433 25.85 1.47 18.24
C ALA A 433 26.95 2.45 18.65
N LEU A 434 27.37 2.44 19.92
CA LEU A 434 28.52 3.22 20.39
C LEU A 434 29.81 2.83 19.66
N ALA A 435 29.99 1.54 19.37
CA ALA A 435 31.11 1.04 18.60
C ALA A 435 31.08 1.51 17.15
N ASP A 436 29.91 1.62 16.51
CA ASP A 436 29.79 2.13 15.13
C ASP A 436 29.99 3.65 15.06
N ILE A 437 29.43 4.39 16.03
CA ILE A 437 29.63 5.85 16.17
C ILE A 437 31.11 6.16 16.38
N GLY A 438 31.78 5.46 17.30
CA GLY A 438 33.23 5.52 17.47
C GLY A 438 33.81 6.88 17.87
N SER A 439 32.99 7.83 18.29
CA SER A 439 33.43 9.15 18.77
C SER A 439 34.20 9.01 20.10
N PRO A 440 35.05 9.98 20.49
CA PRO A 440 35.76 9.93 21.76
C PRO A 440 34.82 9.75 22.97
N GLY A 441 33.64 10.38 22.94
CA GLY A 441 32.61 10.19 23.97
C GLY A 441 32.04 8.78 23.96
N ALA A 442 31.82 8.19 22.78
CA ALA A 442 31.32 6.82 22.69
C ALA A 442 32.32 5.81 23.26
N LEU A 443 33.61 5.97 22.96
CA LEU A 443 34.68 5.13 23.50
C LEU A 443 34.81 5.26 25.03
N GLN A 444 34.56 6.44 25.58
CA GLN A 444 34.53 6.64 27.03
C GLN A 444 33.35 5.92 27.71
N VAL A 445 32.20 5.82 27.04
CA VAL A 445 31.06 5.02 27.54
C VAL A 445 31.39 3.53 27.44
N LEU A 446 31.92 3.07 26.31
CA LEU A 446 32.34 1.68 26.10
C LEU A 446 33.35 1.19 27.13
N GLU A 447 34.24 2.07 27.59
CA GLU A 447 35.21 1.75 28.63
C GLU A 447 34.54 1.19 29.91
N LYS A 448 33.36 1.71 30.30
CA LYS A 448 32.63 1.20 31.47
C LYS A 448 32.00 -0.18 31.20
N CYS A 449 31.66 -0.47 29.95
CA CYS A 449 30.99 -1.70 29.53
C CYS A 449 31.92 -2.92 29.55
N VAL A 450 33.23 -2.73 29.71
CA VAL A 450 34.23 -3.80 29.90
C VAL A 450 33.94 -4.62 31.17
N GLU A 451 33.25 -4.03 32.15
CA GLU A 451 32.90 -4.65 33.43
C GLU A 451 31.40 -4.98 33.53
N ASP A 452 30.67 -5.01 32.41
CA ASP A 452 29.22 -5.37 32.42
C ASP A 452 29.00 -6.79 32.95
N GLU A 453 27.85 -7.04 33.56
CA GLU A 453 27.47 -8.39 34.03
C GLU A 453 27.30 -9.38 32.88
N GLU A 454 26.86 -8.90 31.71
CA GLU A 454 26.58 -9.73 30.54
C GLU A 454 27.82 -9.92 29.68
N ARG A 455 28.10 -11.16 29.30
CA ARG A 455 29.30 -11.54 28.56
C ARG A 455 29.36 -10.87 27.20
N ASP A 456 28.26 -10.88 26.45
CA ASP A 456 28.27 -10.40 25.08
C ASP A 456 28.49 -8.88 25.02
N VAL A 457 27.99 -8.15 26.02
CA VAL A 457 28.26 -6.71 26.23
C VAL A 457 29.75 -6.48 26.49
N ARG A 458 30.36 -7.23 27.42
CA ARG A 458 31.81 -7.13 27.69
C ARG A 458 32.64 -7.40 26.43
N VAL A 459 32.35 -8.48 25.72
CA VAL A 459 33.09 -8.90 24.51
C VAL A 459 32.96 -7.85 23.41
N ALA A 460 31.77 -7.32 23.16
CA ALA A 460 31.55 -6.28 22.16
C ALA A 460 32.33 -5.00 22.51
N ALA A 461 32.30 -4.58 23.78
CA ALA A 461 33.03 -3.41 24.26
C ALA A 461 34.55 -3.56 24.06
N VAL A 462 35.16 -4.66 24.52
CA VAL A 462 36.63 -4.84 24.39
C VAL A 462 37.08 -4.98 22.93
N ARG A 463 36.26 -5.58 22.06
CA ARG A 463 36.54 -5.65 20.62
C ARG A 463 36.53 -4.26 19.98
N ALA A 464 35.52 -3.44 20.30
CA ALA A 464 35.41 -2.08 19.79
C ALA A 464 36.59 -1.20 20.23
N LEU A 465 36.98 -1.29 21.50
CA LEU A 465 38.09 -0.54 22.09
C LEU A 465 39.45 -1.01 21.54
N GLY A 466 39.65 -2.32 21.43
CA GLY A 466 40.86 -2.93 20.89
C GLY A 466 41.05 -2.63 19.40
N GLY A 467 39.99 -2.73 18.60
CA GLY A 467 40.02 -2.43 17.16
C GLY A 467 40.37 -0.98 16.84
N ARG A 468 40.16 -0.06 17.79
CA ARG A 468 40.50 1.37 17.68
C ARG A 468 41.76 1.76 18.45
N ALA A 469 42.44 0.80 19.08
CA ALA A 469 43.59 1.04 19.95
C ALA A 469 43.35 2.16 21.00
N TYR A 470 42.15 2.22 21.58
CA TYR A 470 41.75 3.26 22.54
C TYR A 470 42.44 3.06 23.90
N ARG A 471 43.68 3.54 24.00
CA ARG A 471 44.58 3.37 25.17
C ARG A 471 43.96 3.68 26.54
N PRO A 472 43.06 4.68 26.72
CA PRO A 472 42.47 4.94 28.04
C PRO A 472 41.76 3.74 28.66
N ALA A 473 41.25 2.79 27.86
CA ALA A 473 40.63 1.57 28.37
C ALA A 473 41.62 0.52 28.93
N LEU A 474 42.93 0.69 28.70
CA LEU A 474 43.95 -0.29 29.10
C LEU A 474 43.89 -0.68 30.59
N PRO A 475 43.75 0.24 31.56
CA PRO A 475 43.71 -0.12 32.98
C PRO A 475 42.52 -1.03 33.34
N ARG A 476 41.37 -0.84 32.71
CA ARG A 476 40.18 -1.66 32.94
C ARG A 476 40.30 -3.04 32.30
N VAL A 477 40.82 -3.12 31.07
CA VAL A 477 41.11 -4.40 30.41
C VAL A 477 42.17 -5.18 31.20
N GLU A 478 43.22 -4.53 31.69
CA GLU A 478 44.24 -5.16 32.51
C GLU A 478 43.69 -5.67 33.86
N LYS A 479 42.83 -4.86 34.52
CA LYS A 479 42.14 -5.27 35.75
C LYS A 479 41.28 -6.52 35.50
N ALA A 480 40.54 -6.57 34.39
CA ALA A 480 39.74 -7.74 34.03
C ALA A 480 40.59 -9.00 33.79
N LEU A 481 41.74 -8.86 33.11
CA LEU A 481 42.70 -9.95 32.89
C LEU A 481 43.31 -10.52 34.19
N LYS A 482 43.47 -9.67 35.21
CA LYS A 482 43.94 -10.07 36.54
C LYS A 482 42.81 -10.60 37.44
N GLY A 483 41.55 -10.38 37.05
CA GLY A 483 40.37 -10.77 37.80
C GLY A 483 40.00 -12.24 37.68
N LYS A 484 39.35 -12.77 38.72
CA LYS A 484 38.78 -14.13 38.71
C LYS A 484 37.65 -14.33 37.67
N PRO A 485 36.72 -13.39 37.45
CA PRO A 485 35.60 -13.61 36.52
C PRO A 485 36.03 -14.02 35.11
N LEU A 486 37.07 -13.38 34.56
CA LEU A 486 37.57 -13.72 33.23
C LEU A 486 38.32 -15.07 33.20
N ARG A 487 38.97 -15.46 34.30
CA ARG A 487 39.63 -16.78 34.41
C ARG A 487 38.63 -17.92 34.32
N ASP A 488 37.47 -17.74 34.94
CA ASP A 488 36.38 -18.73 34.96
C ASP A 488 35.48 -18.63 33.70
N SER A 489 35.75 -17.68 32.78
CA SER A 489 34.99 -17.47 31.54
C SER A 489 35.38 -18.46 30.43
N ASN A 490 34.62 -18.48 29.33
CA ASN A 490 34.96 -19.31 28.18
C ASN A 490 36.11 -18.73 27.34
N LEU A 491 36.73 -19.60 26.53
CA LEU A 491 37.90 -19.27 25.72
C LEU A 491 37.68 -18.07 24.78
N THR A 492 36.49 -17.93 24.18
CA THR A 492 36.19 -16.81 23.27
C THR A 492 36.25 -15.46 23.98
N GLU A 493 35.77 -15.39 25.22
CA GLU A 493 35.85 -14.17 26.02
C GLU A 493 37.30 -13.89 26.45
N LYS A 494 38.01 -14.89 26.96
CA LYS A 494 39.44 -14.80 27.28
C LYS A 494 40.23 -14.25 26.09
N MET A 495 40.05 -14.82 24.90
CA MET A 495 40.71 -14.37 23.67
C MET A 495 40.41 -12.91 23.33
N ALA A 496 39.15 -12.48 23.41
CA ALA A 496 38.77 -11.10 23.10
C ALA A 496 39.49 -10.09 24.01
N PHE A 497 39.58 -10.36 25.32
CA PHE A 497 40.28 -9.51 26.28
C PHE A 497 41.80 -9.48 26.05
N PHE A 498 42.42 -10.63 25.81
CA PHE A 498 43.86 -10.70 25.52
C PHE A 498 44.23 -9.99 24.22
N GLU A 499 43.43 -10.18 23.16
CA GLU A 499 43.63 -9.47 21.90
C GLU A 499 43.44 -7.96 22.02
N ALA A 500 42.42 -7.52 22.78
CA ALA A 500 42.21 -6.12 23.10
C ALA A 500 43.42 -5.57 23.85
N TYR A 501 43.89 -6.25 24.91
CA TYR A 501 45.07 -5.83 25.67
C TYR A 501 46.32 -5.69 24.79
N GLY A 502 46.59 -6.68 23.92
CA GLY A 502 47.71 -6.60 22.97
C GLY A 502 47.60 -5.38 22.04
N SER A 503 46.40 -5.09 21.53
CA SER A 503 46.15 -3.94 20.64
C SER A 503 46.26 -2.60 21.37
N LEU A 504 45.83 -2.52 22.63
CA LEU A 504 45.84 -1.32 23.46
C LEU A 504 47.23 -0.99 24.01
N ALA A 505 47.93 -2.00 24.54
CA ALA A 505 49.24 -1.83 25.17
C ALA A 505 50.38 -1.77 24.14
N GLY A 506 50.29 -2.53 23.05
CA GLY A 506 51.42 -2.69 22.12
C GLY A 506 52.66 -3.22 22.83
N ASP A 507 53.84 -2.67 22.50
CA ASP A 507 55.13 -3.16 23.05
C ASP A 507 55.22 -3.04 24.58
N SER A 508 54.56 -2.05 25.21
CA SER A 508 54.63 -1.88 26.66
C SER A 508 53.89 -2.98 27.43
N GLY A 509 52.96 -3.70 26.78
CA GLY A 509 52.24 -4.83 27.37
C GLY A 509 52.99 -6.16 27.27
N VAL A 510 54.11 -6.22 26.54
CA VAL A 510 54.84 -7.48 26.29
C VAL A 510 55.33 -8.11 27.58
N GLU A 511 55.79 -7.32 28.55
CA GLU A 511 56.26 -7.84 29.84
C GLU A 511 55.13 -8.55 30.61
N PHE A 512 53.94 -7.96 30.63
CA PHE A 512 52.77 -8.58 31.24
C PHE A 512 52.39 -9.87 30.50
N LEU A 513 52.30 -9.85 29.18
CA LEU A 513 51.95 -11.03 28.39
C LEU A 513 53.01 -12.15 28.51
N ASP A 514 54.30 -11.81 28.57
CA ASP A 514 55.40 -12.76 28.85
C ASP A 514 55.25 -13.38 30.24
N SER A 515 54.87 -12.58 31.24
CA SER A 515 54.64 -13.08 32.60
C SER A 515 53.48 -14.09 32.66
N VAL A 516 52.44 -13.90 31.84
CA VAL A 516 51.32 -14.85 31.74
C VAL A 516 51.75 -16.11 30.97
N LEU A 517 52.42 -15.97 29.82
CA LEU A 517 52.81 -17.10 28.97
C LEU A 517 53.92 -17.96 29.58
N ASN A 518 54.98 -17.32 30.06
CA ASN A 518 56.25 -17.95 30.46
C ASN A 518 56.50 -17.92 31.98
N GLY A 519 55.82 -17.02 32.71
CA GLY A 519 56.04 -16.81 34.14
C GLY A 519 55.65 -18.01 35.00
N LYS A 520 56.19 -18.01 36.23
CA LYS A 520 55.85 -18.95 37.28
C LYS A 520 55.29 -18.16 38.46
N GLY A 521 54.12 -18.55 38.96
CA GLY A 521 53.52 -17.93 40.14
C GLY A 521 54.32 -18.20 41.42
N THR A 522 53.83 -17.68 42.54
CA THR A 522 54.49 -17.71 43.86
C THR A 522 54.79 -19.12 44.39
N PHE A 523 54.12 -20.16 43.88
CA PHE A 523 54.35 -21.57 44.21
C PHE A 523 54.96 -22.38 43.05
N GLY A 524 55.56 -21.72 42.05
CA GLY A 524 56.15 -22.37 40.88
C GLY A 524 55.14 -22.91 39.86
N LYS A 525 53.83 -22.78 40.12
CA LYS A 525 52.76 -23.14 39.19
C LYS A 525 52.66 -22.10 38.07
N ARG A 526 52.52 -22.58 36.83
CA ARG A 526 52.22 -21.74 35.67
C ARG A 526 50.73 -21.43 35.61
N GLU A 527 50.37 -20.38 34.88
CA GLU A 527 48.98 -20.08 34.55
C GLU A 527 48.33 -21.22 33.74
N GLU A 528 46.99 -21.21 33.69
CA GLU A 528 46.22 -22.21 32.95
C GLU A 528 46.61 -22.23 31.45
N PRO A 529 46.69 -23.41 30.80
CA PRO A 529 47.03 -23.51 29.38
C PRO A 529 46.23 -22.59 28.45
N GLU A 530 44.93 -22.42 28.70
CA GLU A 530 44.09 -21.52 27.90
C GLU A 530 44.52 -20.06 28.01
N PHE A 531 44.77 -19.57 29.23
CA PHE A 531 45.24 -18.21 29.50
C PHE A 531 46.61 -17.95 28.85
N ARG A 532 47.50 -18.95 28.95
CA ARG A 532 48.81 -18.92 28.30
C ARG A 532 48.69 -18.88 26.77
N ALA A 533 47.80 -19.69 26.20
CA ALA A 533 47.53 -19.69 24.77
C ALA A 533 46.97 -18.33 24.29
N CYS A 534 46.06 -17.72 25.05
CA CYS A 534 45.55 -16.38 24.75
C CYS A 534 46.66 -15.31 24.82
N ALA A 535 47.55 -15.37 25.82
CA ALA A 535 48.71 -14.48 25.92
C ALA A 535 49.67 -14.65 24.72
N ALA A 536 49.90 -15.88 24.26
CA ALA A 536 50.70 -16.14 23.05
C ALA A 536 50.05 -15.51 21.80
N MET A 537 48.74 -15.67 21.61
CA MET A 537 48.02 -15.04 20.49
C MET A 537 48.10 -13.51 20.55
N ALA A 538 47.95 -12.92 21.74
CA ALA A 538 48.10 -11.47 21.94
C ALA A 538 49.53 -10.98 21.64
N LEU A 539 50.57 -11.71 22.06
CA LEU A 539 51.96 -11.41 21.70
C LEU A 539 52.18 -11.47 20.19
N GLY A 540 51.59 -12.46 19.51
CA GLY A 540 51.59 -12.55 18.05
C GLY A 540 50.98 -11.32 17.39
N LYS A 541 49.86 -10.81 17.95
CA LYS A 541 49.18 -9.60 17.48
C LYS A 541 49.99 -8.32 17.73
N VAL A 542 50.69 -8.21 18.86
CA VAL A 542 51.61 -7.09 19.16
C VAL A 542 52.75 -7.03 18.14
N ASN A 543 53.28 -8.19 17.74
CA ASN A 543 54.27 -8.36 16.66
C ASN A 543 55.53 -7.47 16.77
N THR A 544 56.01 -7.23 17.98
CA THR A 544 57.28 -6.54 18.22
C THR A 544 58.42 -7.55 18.40
N ARG A 545 59.67 -7.08 18.32
CA ARG A 545 60.84 -7.94 18.58
C ARG A 545 60.77 -8.60 19.95
N ARG A 546 60.42 -7.84 21.00
CA ARG A 546 60.26 -8.38 22.36
C ARG A 546 59.16 -9.43 22.41
N ALA A 547 58.05 -9.21 21.72
CA ALA A 547 56.97 -10.19 21.67
C ALA A 547 57.40 -11.50 21.00
N ARG A 548 58.21 -11.42 19.94
CA ARG A 548 58.82 -12.61 19.29
C ARG A 548 59.77 -13.35 20.22
N GLU A 549 60.64 -12.62 20.92
CA GLU A 549 61.55 -13.22 21.92
C GLU A 549 60.77 -13.94 23.03
N SER A 550 59.62 -13.41 23.45
CA SER A 550 58.71 -14.06 24.39
C SER A 550 58.05 -15.32 23.83
N LEU A 551 57.62 -15.30 22.57
CA LEU A 551 57.06 -16.47 21.88
C LEU A 551 58.10 -17.58 21.69
N ASP A 552 59.34 -17.21 21.33
CA ASP A 552 60.43 -18.16 21.09
C ASP A 552 60.72 -19.01 22.35
N LYS A 553 60.69 -18.40 23.55
CA LYS A 553 60.82 -19.11 24.85
C LYS A 553 59.76 -20.21 25.03
N ALA A 554 58.59 -20.04 24.43
CA ALA A 554 57.43 -20.93 24.58
C ALA A 554 57.26 -21.94 23.44
N THR A 555 58.13 -21.92 22.42
CA THR A 555 58.05 -22.84 21.25
C THR A 555 58.10 -24.32 21.66
N GLY A 556 58.84 -24.62 22.73
CA GLY A 556 58.98 -25.96 23.30
C GLY A 556 58.00 -26.27 24.45
N ASP A 557 56.87 -25.56 24.55
CA ASP A 557 55.94 -25.81 25.66
C ASP A 557 55.40 -27.25 25.65
N LYS A 558 55.25 -27.81 26.85
CA LYS A 558 54.78 -29.19 27.02
C LYS A 558 53.27 -29.32 26.74
N ASP A 559 52.53 -28.24 26.87
CA ASP A 559 51.09 -28.22 26.61
C ASP A 559 50.81 -28.02 25.12
N ALA A 560 49.99 -28.90 24.54
CA ALA A 560 49.69 -28.88 23.11
C ALA A 560 48.91 -27.63 22.67
N VAL A 561 48.02 -27.11 23.52
CA VAL A 561 47.21 -25.92 23.22
C VAL A 561 48.10 -24.70 23.15
N VAL A 562 48.99 -24.54 24.14
CA VAL A 562 49.96 -23.43 24.18
C VAL A 562 50.93 -23.51 23.00
N LYS A 563 51.48 -24.70 22.72
CA LYS A 563 52.40 -24.91 21.60
C LYS A 563 51.75 -24.57 20.25
N ASN A 564 50.50 -24.98 20.03
CA ASN A 564 49.76 -24.66 18.81
C ASN A 564 49.48 -23.16 18.70
N ALA A 565 49.10 -22.50 19.80
CA ALA A 565 48.88 -21.05 19.84
C ALA A 565 50.17 -20.27 19.55
N VAL A 566 51.30 -20.64 20.16
CA VAL A 566 52.62 -20.03 19.88
C VAL A 566 53.01 -20.23 18.41
N THR A 567 52.86 -21.45 17.88
CA THR A 567 53.14 -21.73 16.47
C THR A 567 52.28 -20.88 15.54
N ARG A 568 50.99 -20.71 15.86
CA ARG A 568 50.08 -19.85 15.09
C ARG A 568 50.44 -18.37 15.22
N ALA A 569 50.77 -17.91 16.42
CA ALA A 569 51.20 -16.54 16.69
C ALA A 569 52.48 -16.17 15.95
N VAL A 570 53.45 -17.09 15.85
CA VAL A 570 54.69 -16.91 15.08
C VAL A 570 54.43 -16.96 13.57
N ARG A 571 53.55 -17.86 13.09
CA ARG A 571 53.24 -18.00 11.65
C ARG A 571 52.35 -16.89 11.10
N GLY A 572 51.39 -16.39 11.89
CA GLY A 572 50.47 -15.32 11.50
C GLY A 572 51.15 -13.96 11.25
N VAL A 573 52.45 -13.86 11.52
CA VAL A 573 53.33 -12.71 11.24
C VAL A 573 53.80 -12.68 9.78
N ALA A 574 53.58 -13.76 9.00
CA ALA A 574 54.12 -13.93 7.64
C ALA A 574 53.12 -13.72 6.49
N ALA A 575 51.93 -13.14 6.73
CA ALA A 575 50.93 -12.84 5.70
C ALA A 575 50.72 -11.34 5.52
#